data_AF-A0A767S7Z9-F1
#
_entry.id   AF-A0A767S7Z9-F1
#
_cell.length_a   1.000
_cell.length_b   1.000
_cell.length_c   1.000
_cell.angle_alpha   90.00
_cell.angle_beta   90.00
_cell.angle_gamma   90.00
#
_symmetry.space_group_name_H-M   'P 1'
#
loop_
_entity.id
_entity.type
_entity.pdbx_description
1 polymer ?
#
loop_
_entity_poly.entity_id
_entity_poly.type
_entity_poly.pdbx_seq_one_letter_code
_entity_poly.pdbx_strand_id
1 'polypeptide(L)'
;MNVLEVDLHKLTVSDPFLGQYQQLVRDVVIPYQWDALNDRIPEAEPSHAIENFRIAAGQQTGDFYGMVFQDSDVAKWLEAVAWSLCQKPDPA
;
A
#
# COMPACT_ATOMS: atom_id res chain seq x y z
N MET A 1 -26.63 -15.70 -14.60
CA MET A 1 -25.87 -14.76 -15.43
C MET A 1 -24.41 -15.14 -15.25
N ASN A 2 -23.70 -15.57 -16.30
CA ASN A 2 -22.28 -15.90 -16.14
C ASN A 2 -21.51 -14.58 -16.14
N VAL A 3 -20.90 -14.24 -15.00
CA VAL A 3 -20.00 -13.10 -14.93
C VAL A 3 -18.67 -13.56 -15.53
N LEU A 4 -18.24 -12.88 -16.60
CA LEU A 4 -16.90 -13.08 -17.15
C LEU A 4 -15.94 -12.26 -16.27
N GLU A 5 -15.22 -12.93 -15.38
CA GLU A 5 -14.12 -12.33 -14.63
C GLU A 5 -12.84 -12.38 -15.45
N VAL A 6 -12.13 -11.26 -15.50
CA VAL A 6 -10.84 -11.14 -16.20
C VAL A 6 -9.73 -11.62 -15.27
N ASP A 7 -8.88 -12.52 -15.76
CA ASP A 7 -7.67 -12.94 -15.04
C ASP A 7 -6.62 -11.84 -15.08
N LEU A 8 -6.51 -11.09 -13.97
CA LEU A 8 -5.62 -9.96 -13.83
C LEU A 8 -4.14 -10.34 -13.95
N HIS A 9 -3.77 -11.59 -13.66
CA HIS A 9 -2.39 -12.07 -13.80
C HIS A 9 -1.99 -12.27 -15.26
N LYS A 10 -2.95 -12.26 -16.19
CA LYS A 10 -2.73 -12.40 -17.63
C LYS A 10 -3.05 -11.11 -18.39
N LEU A 11 -3.38 -10.03 -17.69
CA LEU A 11 -3.70 -8.74 -18.29
C LEU A 11 -2.49 -7.82 -18.26
N THR A 12 -2.08 -7.36 -19.44
CA THR A 12 -0.98 -6.40 -19.60
C THR A 12 -1.52 -5.08 -20.15
N VAL A 13 -1.28 -3.98 -19.44
CA VAL A 13 -1.55 -2.64 -19.95
C VAL A 13 -0.40 -2.23 -20.87
N SER A 14 -0.68 -2.13 -22.18
CA SER A 14 0.30 -1.73 -23.20
C SER A 14 0.25 -0.25 -23.56
N ASP A 15 -0.69 0.51 -23.00
CA ASP A 15 -0.81 1.94 -23.21
C ASP A 15 0.38 2.67 -22.56
N PRO A 16 1.17 3.48 -23.30
CA PRO A 16 2.35 4.14 -22.75
C PRO A 16 2.03 5.11 -21.60
N PHE A 17 0.88 5.77 -21.64
CA PHE A 17 0.51 6.75 -20.62
C PHE A 17 0.13 6.06 -19.31
N LEU A 18 -0.82 5.13 -19.34
CA LEU A 18 -1.24 4.38 -18.15
C LEU A 18 -0.13 3.47 -17.61
N GLY A 19 0.67 2.86 -18.50
CA GLY A 19 1.80 2.03 -18.11
C GLY A 19 2.86 2.80 -17.33
N GLN A 20 3.12 4.07 -17.69
CA GLN A 20 4.03 4.94 -16.95
C GLN A 20 3.52 5.23 -15.53
N TYR A 21 2.22 5.48 -15.35
CA TYR A 21 1.64 5.69 -14.02
C TYR A 21 1.66 4.40 -13.18
N GLN A 22 1.36 3.25 -13.76
CA GLN A 22 1.45 1.97 -13.05
C GLN A 22 2.88 1.70 -12.58
N GLN A 23 3.88 1.97 -13.43
CA GLN A 23 5.28 1.86 -13.06
C GLN A 23 5.66 2.84 -11.94
N LEU A 24 5.25 4.10 -12.04
CA LEU A 24 5.50 5.11 -11.01
C LEU A 24 4.89 4.70 -9.66
N VAL A 25 3.65 4.19 -9.67
CA VAL A 25 2.98 3.74 -8.46
C VAL A 25 3.75 2.60 -7.80
N ARG A 26 4.13 1.58 -8.58
CA ARG A 26 4.86 0.43 -8.08
C ARG A 26 6.26 0.78 -7.58
N ASP A 27 7.03 1.49 -8.39
CA ASP A 27 8.47 1.65 -8.17
C ASP A 27 8.79 2.83 -7.23
N VAL A 28 7.85 3.75 -7.02
CA VAL A 28 8.07 4.97 -6.21
C VAL A 28 6.99 5.16 -5.15
N VAL A 29 5.70 5.20 -5.53
CA VAL A 29 4.63 5.61 -4.60
C VAL A 29 4.43 4.59 -3.48
N ILE A 30 4.30 3.30 -3.81
CA ILE A 30 4.10 2.23 -2.82
C ILE A 30 5.27 2.16 -1.82
N PRO A 31 6.55 2.13 -2.23
CA PRO A 31 7.68 2.16 -1.31
C PRO A 31 7.71 3.42 -0.42
N TYR A 32 7.49 4.60 -1.01
CA TYR A 32 7.47 5.84 -0.24
C TYR A 32 6.35 5.85 0.81
N GLN A 33 5.15 5.41 0.44
CA GLN A 33 4.02 5.30 1.37
C GLN A 33 4.31 4.30 2.49
N TRP A 34 5.00 3.19 2.19
CA TRP A 34 5.40 2.23 3.22
C TRP A 34 6.33 2.86 4.27
N ASP A 35 7.30 3.65 3.82
CA ASP A 35 8.20 4.38 4.72
C ASP A 35 7.44 5.43 5.53
N ALA A 36 6.47 6.13 4.94
CA ALA A 36 5.62 7.09 5.65
C ALA A 36 4.75 6.40 6.73
N LEU A 37 4.10 5.28 6.41
CA LEU A 37 3.26 4.51 7.33
C LEU A 37 4.05 3.90 8.51
N ASN A 38 5.36 3.75 8.35
CA ASN A 38 6.30 3.27 9.37
C ASN A 38 7.14 4.39 10.01
N ASP A 39 6.80 5.66 9.76
CA ASP A 39 7.48 6.82 10.36
C ASP A 39 8.99 6.90 10.04
N ARG A 40 9.38 6.45 8.85
CA ARG A 40 10.79 6.40 8.40
C ARG A 40 11.23 7.59 7.56
N ILE A 41 10.36 8.59 7.41
CA ILE A 41 10.62 9.81 6.64
C ILE A 41 10.81 10.98 7.61
N PRO A 42 12.06 11.42 7.90
CA PRO A 42 12.32 12.39 8.97
C PRO A 42 11.67 13.77 8.79
N GLU A 43 11.43 14.17 7.54
CA GLU A 43 10.86 15.48 7.16
C GLU A 43 9.32 15.45 7.08
N ALA A 44 8.70 14.28 7.27
CA ALA A 44 7.24 14.12 7.22
C ALA A 44 6.65 14.10 8.63
N GLU A 45 5.41 14.58 8.75
CA GLU A 45 4.63 14.37 9.97
C GLU A 45 4.43 12.86 10.21
N PRO A 46 4.62 12.38 11.46
CA PRO A 46 4.43 10.96 11.79
C PRO A 46 3.01 10.46 11.45
N SER A 47 2.94 9.27 10.88
CA SER A 47 1.71 8.54 10.60
C SER A 47 1.28 7.67 11.79
N HIS A 48 2.20 6.92 12.41
CA HIS A 48 1.92 5.88 13.40
C HIS A 48 0.96 4.77 12.95
N ALA A 49 0.61 4.69 11.66
CA ALA A 49 -0.39 3.73 11.19
C ALA A 49 0.00 2.28 11.51
N ILE A 50 1.25 1.89 11.24
CA ILE A 50 1.72 0.54 11.60
C ILE A 50 2.00 0.40 13.10
N GLU A 51 2.44 1.46 13.78
CA GLU A 51 2.66 1.44 15.23
C GLU A 51 1.36 1.19 16.00
N ASN A 52 0.25 1.82 15.61
CA ASN A 52 -1.07 1.58 16.18
C ASN A 52 -1.45 0.09 16.15
N PHE A 53 -1.17 -0.61 15.04
CA PHE A 53 -1.37 -2.06 14.95
C PHE A 53 -0.43 -2.84 15.88
N ARG A 54 0.85 -2.44 16.02
CA ARG A 54 1.79 -3.07 16.97
C ARG A 54 1.33 -2.91 18.42
N ILE A 55 0.80 -1.73 18.77
CA ILE A 55 0.23 -1.46 20.10
C ILE A 55 -1.00 -2.32 20.34
N ALA A 56 -1.95 -2.32 19.39
CA ALA A 56 -3.17 -3.14 19.50
C ALA A 56 -2.88 -4.65 19.56
N ALA A 57 -1.81 -5.11 18.91
CA ALA A 57 -1.36 -6.49 18.95
C ALA A 57 -0.56 -6.85 20.22
N GLY A 58 -0.33 -5.89 21.13
CA GLY A 58 0.48 -6.10 22.34
C GLY A 58 1.98 -6.30 22.06
N GLN A 59 2.46 -5.93 20.87
CA GLN A 59 3.87 -6.03 20.46
C GLN A 59 4.67 -4.78 20.84
N GLN A 60 3.98 -3.68 21.18
CA GLN A 60 4.58 -2.42 21.57
C GLN A 60 3.68 -1.72 22.60
N THR A 61 4.26 -0.90 23.48
CA THR A 61 3.51 -0.03 24.39
C THR A 61 3.49 1.40 23.86
N GLY A 62 2.35 2.08 23.95
CA GLY A 62 2.18 3.45 23.51
C GLY A 62 0.72 3.85 23.50
N ASP A 63 0.46 5.13 23.21
CA ASP A 63 -0.88 5.65 22.99
C ASP A 63 -1.21 5.65 21.50
N PHE A 64 -2.50 5.53 21.17
CA PHE A 64 -2.98 5.71 19.81
C PHE A 64 -2.64 7.11 19.27
N TYR A 65 -2.21 7.18 18.00
CA TYR A 65 -1.94 8.44 17.31
C TYR A 65 -2.60 8.48 15.93
N GLY A 66 -2.96 9.70 15.49
CA GLY A 66 -3.47 9.96 14.16
C GLY A 66 -4.99 10.11 14.11
N MET A 67 -5.56 9.92 12.92
CA MET A 67 -7.00 10.08 12.70
C MET A 67 -7.77 8.81 13.12
N VAL A 68 -9.04 8.94 13.49
CA VAL A 68 -9.90 7.77 13.83
C VAL A 68 -9.97 6.71 12.71
N PHE A 69 -9.62 7.08 11.48
CA PHE A 69 -9.61 6.21 10.30
C PHE A 69 -8.21 5.82 9.82
N GLN A 70 -7.16 5.99 10.65
CA GLN A 70 -5.76 5.74 10.27
C GLN A 70 -5.54 4.32 9.71
N ASP A 71 -6.28 3.34 10.24
CA ASP A 71 -6.26 1.95 9.76
C ASP A 71 -6.59 1.83 8.27
N SER A 72 -7.40 2.76 7.73
CA SER A 72 -7.75 2.77 6.31
C SER A 72 -6.55 3.06 5.41
N ASP A 73 -5.51 3.73 5.89
CA ASP A 73 -4.32 4.01 5.10
C ASP A 73 -3.51 2.73 4.86
N VAL A 74 -3.40 1.88 5.89
CA VAL A 74 -2.79 0.54 5.75
C VAL A 74 -3.61 -0.33 4.81
N ALA A 75 -4.94 -0.31 4.94
CA ALA A 75 -5.82 -1.09 4.07
C ALA A 75 -5.71 -0.69 2.58
N LYS A 76 -5.72 0.63 2.29
CA LYS A 76 -5.57 1.15 0.92
C LYS A 76 -4.18 0.87 0.36
N TRP A 77 -3.14 0.93 1.19
CA TRP A 77 -1.79 0.57 0.79
C TRP A 77 -1.70 -0.92 0.41
N LEU A 78 -2.26 -1.82 1.24
CA LEU A 78 -2.32 -3.25 0.94
C LEU A 78 -3.12 -3.56 -0.32
N GLU A 79 -4.22 -2.83 -0.56
CA GLU A 79 -4.99 -2.93 -1.79
C GLU A 79 -4.13 -2.58 -3.01
N ALA A 80 -3.42 -1.44 -2.98
CA ALA A 80 -2.52 -1.03 -4.06
C ALA A 80 -1.39 -2.04 -4.31
N VAL A 81 -0.82 -2.61 -3.25
CA VAL A 81 0.18 -3.69 -3.33
C VAL A 81 -0.40 -4.92 -4.03
N ALA A 82 -1.61 -5.36 -3.66
CA ALA A 82 -2.25 -6.51 -4.29
C ALA A 82 -2.43 -6.29 -5.81
N TRP A 83 -2.92 -5.13 -6.23
CA TRP A 83 -3.07 -4.78 -7.65
C TRP A 83 -1.74 -4.69 -8.39
N SER A 84 -0.68 -4.22 -7.72
CA SER A 84 0.68 -4.16 -8.28
C SER A 84 1.25 -5.57 -8.51
N LEU A 85 1.08 -6.46 -7.53
CA LEU A 85 1.58 -7.85 -7.58
C LEU A 85 0.87 -8.71 -8.64
N CYS A 86 -0.40 -8.42 -8.95
CA CYS A 86 -1.08 -9.05 -10.09
C CYS A 86 -0.35 -8.79 -11.42
N GLN A 87 0.20 -7.58 -11.60
CA GLN A 87 0.87 -7.17 -12.84
C GLN A 87 2.35 -7.58 -12.88
N LYS A 88 3.03 -7.47 -11.74
CA LYS A 88 4.44 -7.84 -11.59
C LYS A 88 4.65 -8.48 -10.22
N PRO A 89 4.69 -9.82 -10.15
CA PRO A 89 5.00 -10.51 -8.91
C PRO A 89 6.35 -10.07 -8.34
N ASP A 90 6.38 -9.83 -7.03
CA ASP A 90 7.57 -9.48 -6.27
C ASP A 90 7.53 -10.25 -4.94
N PRO A 91 8.52 -11.12 -4.63
CA PRO A 91 8.55 -11.87 -3.38
C PRO A 91 9.13 -11.10 -2.19
N ALA A 92 9.74 -9.93 -2.42
CA ALA A 92 10.31 -9.08 -1.37
C ALA A 92 9.23 -8.23 -0.68
#